data_AF-A0A533X7J0-F1
#
_entry.id   AF-A0A533X7J0-F1
#
_cell.length_a   1.000
_cell.length_b   1.000
_cell.length_c   1.000
_cell.angle_alpha   90.00
_cell.angle_beta   90.00
_cell.angle_gamma   90.00
#
_symmetry.space_group_name_H-M   'P 1'
#
loop_
_entity.id
_entity.type
_entity.pdbx_description
1 polymer ?
#
loop_
_entity_poly.entity_id
_entity_poly.type
_entity_poly.pdbx_seq_one_letter_code
_entity_poly.pdbx_strand_id
1 'polypeptide(L)'
;MPTKVGKFFGTLLILTLFLISSFLTVKVTAAANSNYQWNGDSNFPYNYNYSPQNAINAQTVQNLQVKWIFPVPPSPSKYLATGGGFGAPN
;
A
#
# COMPACT_ATOMS: atom_id res chain seq x y z
N MET A 1 47.17 -26.79 18.02
CA MET A 1 47.45 -26.76 16.56
C MET A 1 46.23 -27.35 15.83
N PRO A 2 45.42 -26.57 15.10
CA PRO A 2 44.31 -27.14 14.33
C PRO A 2 44.89 -28.02 13.22
N THR A 3 44.53 -29.31 13.24
CA THR A 3 44.96 -30.28 12.23
C THR A 3 44.48 -29.83 10.84
N LYS A 4 45.27 -30.06 9.80
CA LYS A 4 44.98 -29.61 8.42
C LYS A 4 43.57 -29.98 7.94
N VAL A 5 43.03 -31.08 8.49
CA VAL A 5 41.67 -31.58 8.28
C VAL A 5 40.60 -30.58 8.75
N GLY A 6 40.74 -29.99 9.95
CA GLY A 6 39.78 -28.99 10.47
C GLY A 6 39.75 -27.69 9.65
N LYS A 7 40.88 -27.30 9.05
CA LYS A 7 40.94 -26.16 8.13
C LYS A 7 40.22 -26.45 6.81
N PHE A 8 40.32 -27.69 6.31
CA PHE A 8 39.64 -28.12 5.08
C PHE A 8 38.12 -28.11 5.22
N PHE A 9 37.61 -28.62 6.36
CA PHE A 9 36.18 -28.57 6.68
C PHE A 9 35.69 -27.12 6.87
N GLY A 10 36.50 -26.24 7.47
CA GLY A 10 36.18 -24.81 7.59
C GLY A 10 36.06 -24.11 6.24
N THR A 11 37.01 -24.34 5.32
CA THR A 11 36.96 -23.77 3.96
C THR A 11 35.76 -24.29 3.16
N LEU A 12 35.44 -25.59 3.29
CA LEU A 12 34.29 -26.18 2.62
C LEU A 12 32.98 -25.55 3.11
N LEU A 13 32.82 -25.38 4.43
CA LEU A 13 31.64 -24.73 5.02
C LEU A 13 31.45 -23.29 4.51
N ILE A 14 32.53 -22.51 4.45
CA ILE A 14 32.48 -21.12 3.96
C ILE A 14 32.10 -21.08 2.48
N LEU A 15 32.66 -21.98 1.66
CA LEU A 15 32.33 -22.08 0.24
C LEU A 15 30.86 -22.47 0.04
N THR A 16 30.35 -23.40 0.84
CA THR A 16 28.93 -23.80 0.79
C THR A 16 28.01 -22.64 1.18
N LEU A 17 28.34 -21.88 2.23
CA LEU A 17 27.56 -20.69 2.63
C LEU A 17 27.57 -19.61 1.54
N PHE A 18 28.70 -19.41 0.87
CA PHE A 18 28.81 -18.45 -0.22
C PHE A 18 27.97 -18.87 -1.44
N LEU A 19 27.97 -20.15 -1.78
CA LEU A 19 27.17 -20.69 -2.88
C LEU A 19 25.66 -20.64 -2.62
N ILE A 20 25.24 -20.78 -1.35
CA ILE A 20 23.81 -20.69 -0.97
C ILE A 20 23.34 -19.23 -0.87
N SER A 21 24.25 -18.27 -0.66
CA SER A 21 23.91 -16.85 -0.49
C SER A 21 23.18 -16.24 -1.70
N SER A 22 23.47 -16.70 -2.92
CA SER A 22 22.80 -16.27 -4.15
C SER A 22 21.35 -16.73 -4.27
N PHE A 23 20.97 -17.79 -3.53
CA PHE A 23 19.61 -18.34 -3.49
C PHE A 23 18.81 -17.84 -2.28
N LEU A 24 19.45 -17.10 -1.37
CA LEU A 24 18.76 -16.31 -0.37
C LEU A 24 18.16 -15.09 -1.07
N THR A 25 17.06 -15.30 -1.79
CA THR A 25 16.16 -14.22 -2.10
C THR A 25 15.63 -13.69 -0.76
N VAL A 26 16.29 -12.67 -0.22
CA VAL A 26 15.65 -11.80 0.75
C VAL A 26 14.43 -11.29 0.02
N LYS A 27 13.25 -11.81 0.36
CA LYS A 27 12.02 -11.13 0.03
C LYS A 27 12.15 -9.79 0.74
N VAL A 28 12.62 -8.78 0.01
CA VAL A 28 12.30 -7.41 0.32
C VAL A 28 10.80 -7.41 0.19
N THR A 29 10.10 -7.65 1.30
CA THR A 29 8.74 -7.18 1.45
C THR A 29 8.89 -5.69 1.20
N ALA A 30 8.57 -5.27 -0.03
CA ALA A 30 8.30 -3.88 -0.33
C ALA A 30 7.50 -3.38 0.86
N ALA A 31 8.04 -2.37 1.55
CA ALA A 31 7.52 -1.84 2.79
C ALA A 31 6.01 -1.95 2.71
N ALA A 32 5.41 -2.75 3.60
CA ALA A 32 3.99 -3.04 3.56
C ALA A 32 3.29 -1.70 3.38
N ASN A 33 2.87 -1.39 2.14
CA ASN A 33 2.04 -0.24 1.86
C ASN A 33 0.93 -0.45 2.85
N SER A 34 0.77 0.48 3.79
CA SER A 34 -0.20 0.36 4.84
C SER A 34 -1.54 0.18 4.12
N ASN A 35 -1.99 -1.07 4.01
CA ASN A 35 -3.14 -1.48 3.18
C ASN A 35 -4.45 -0.83 3.66
N TYR A 36 -4.35 0.07 4.62
CA TYR A 36 -5.36 0.82 5.32
C TYR A 36 -5.51 2.27 4.81
N GLN A 37 -4.55 2.82 4.05
CA GLN A 37 -4.58 4.23 3.65
C GLN A 37 -4.80 4.42 2.14
N TRP A 38 -5.87 5.14 1.79
CA TRP A 38 -6.12 5.61 0.42
C TRP A 38 -5.48 7.00 0.24
N ASN A 39 -4.35 7.06 -0.48
CA ASN A 39 -3.59 8.30 -0.68
C ASN A 39 -3.96 9.09 -1.95
N GLY A 40 -5.00 8.67 -2.68
CA GLY A 40 -5.42 9.27 -3.96
C GLY A 40 -5.39 8.24 -5.08
N ASP A 41 -5.14 8.68 -6.31
CA ASP A 41 -4.96 7.81 -7.48
C ASP A 41 -3.72 6.92 -7.28
N SER A 42 -3.92 5.83 -6.56
CA SER A 42 -2.86 4.99 -6.00
C SER A 42 -2.07 4.19 -7.05
N ASN A 43 -2.23 4.51 -8.35
CA ASN A 43 -1.63 3.77 -9.44
C ASN A 43 -1.61 4.55 -10.77
N PHE A 44 -1.24 5.84 -10.77
CA PHE A 44 -1.04 6.57 -12.02
C PHE A 44 0.09 5.93 -12.87
N PRO A 45 -0.06 5.81 -14.21
CA PRO A 45 -1.18 6.29 -15.04
C PRO A 45 -2.34 5.30 -15.18
N TYR A 46 -2.22 4.09 -14.66
CA TYR A 46 -3.14 3.01 -15.00
C TYR A 46 -4.42 2.98 -14.18
N ASN A 47 -4.48 3.65 -13.03
CA ASN A 47 -5.68 3.90 -12.23
C ASN A 47 -6.58 2.65 -12.07
N TYR A 48 -5.99 1.51 -11.69
CA TYR A 48 -6.68 0.22 -11.67
C TYR A 48 -7.85 0.13 -10.68
N ASN A 49 -8.00 1.12 -9.78
CA ASN A 49 -9.04 1.13 -8.75
C ASN A 49 -9.11 -0.19 -7.96
N TYR A 50 -7.96 -0.82 -7.76
CA TYR A 50 -7.83 -2.12 -7.10
C TYR A 50 -7.36 -1.94 -5.66
N SER A 51 -8.02 -2.62 -4.72
CA SER A 51 -7.60 -2.72 -3.32
C SER A 51 -7.21 -4.16 -3.01
N PRO A 52 -6.03 -4.42 -2.42
CA PRO A 52 -5.63 -5.77 -1.99
C PRO A 52 -6.33 -6.24 -0.71
N GLN A 53 -7.19 -5.42 -0.08
CA GLN A 53 -7.91 -5.79 1.13
C GLN A 53 -9.00 -6.83 0.84
N ASN A 54 -9.09 -7.88 1.67
CA ASN A 54 -10.06 -8.98 1.49
C ASN A 54 -10.94 -9.25 2.73
N ALA A 55 -10.99 -8.31 3.68
CA ALA A 55 -11.85 -8.42 4.85
C ALA A 55 -13.34 -8.46 4.47
N ILE A 56 -13.70 -7.71 3.43
CA ILE A 56 -15.00 -7.75 2.77
C ILE A 56 -14.83 -8.58 1.50
N ASN A 57 -15.60 -9.66 1.38
CA ASN A 57 -15.53 -10.59 0.26
C ASN A 57 -16.91 -11.15 -0.10
N ALA A 58 -16.99 -12.01 -1.12
CA ALA A 58 -18.25 -12.54 -1.65
C ALA A 58 -19.10 -13.28 -0.60
N GLN A 59 -18.47 -13.79 0.46
CA GLN A 59 -19.11 -14.55 1.52
C GLN A 59 -19.52 -13.68 2.71
N THR A 60 -18.91 -12.49 2.88
CA THR A 60 -19.15 -11.61 4.03
C THR A 60 -19.88 -10.32 3.67
N VAL A 61 -20.01 -9.99 2.38
CA VAL A 61 -20.62 -8.75 1.90
C VAL A 61 -22.06 -8.55 2.40
N GLN A 62 -22.83 -9.65 2.58
CA GLN A 62 -24.19 -9.57 3.10
C GLN A 62 -24.28 -9.12 4.56
N ASN A 63 -23.16 -9.14 5.30
CA ASN A 63 -23.12 -8.73 6.70
C ASN A 63 -22.72 -7.25 6.87
N LEU A 64 -22.54 -6.51 5.77
CA LEU A 64 -22.16 -5.11 5.83
C LEU A 64 -23.27 -4.24 6.43
N GLN A 65 -22.87 -3.34 7.31
CA GLN A 65 -23.75 -2.39 7.97
C GLN A 65 -23.11 -1.00 7.98
N VAL A 66 -23.96 0.03 7.97
CA VAL A 66 -23.51 1.43 8.11
C VAL A 66 -22.96 1.62 9.51
N LYS A 67 -21.71 2.07 9.63
CA LYS A 67 -21.08 2.34 10.93
C LYS A 67 -21.30 3.77 11.41
N TRP A 68 -21.28 4.74 10.49
CA TRP A 68 -21.48 6.16 10.79
C TRP A 68 -21.87 6.91 9.52
N ILE A 69 -22.46 8.09 9.71
CA ILE A 69 -22.80 9.04 8.65
C ILE A 69 -22.27 10.41 9.08
N PHE A 70 -21.62 11.12 8.17
CA PHE A 70 -21.19 12.50 8.38
C PHE A 70 -22.02 13.41 7.46
N PRO A 71 -22.91 14.26 8.00
CA PRO A 71 -23.69 15.17 7.19
C PRO A 71 -22.78 16.26 6.60
N VAL A 72 -22.82 16.41 5.28
CA VAL A 72 -22.15 17.52 4.60
C VAL A 72 -23.08 18.74 4.70
N PRO A 73 -22.61 19.89 5.21
CA PRO A 73 -23.43 21.09 5.26
C PRO A 73 -23.83 21.55 3.84
N PRO A 74 -24.95 22.25 3.70
CA PRO A 74 -25.35 22.82 2.42
C PRO A 74 -24.25 23.75 1.88
N SER A 75 -24.19 23.87 0.56
CA SER A 75 -23.27 24.81 -0.08
C SER A 75 -23.50 26.23 0.44
N PRO A 76 -22.43 27.04 0.60
CA PRO A 76 -22.59 28.43 0.98
C PRO A 76 -23.53 29.15 0.02
N SER A 77 -24.35 30.07 0.54
CA SER A 77 -25.20 30.92 -0.30
C SER A 77 -24.33 31.64 -1.32
N LYS A 78 -24.71 31.57 -2.60
CA LYS A 78 -24.10 32.40 -3.64
C LYS A 78 -24.33 33.86 -3.22
N TYR A 79 -23.27 34.66 -3.19
CA TYR A 79 -23.43 36.11 -3.05
C TYR A 79 -24.29 36.57 -4.23
N LEU A 80 -25.53 37.01 -3.95
CA LEU A 80 -26.28 37.77 -4.92
C LEU A 80 -25.47 39.04 -5.16
N ALA A 81 -25.04 39.25 -6.40
CA ALA A 81 -24.36 40.47 -6.81
C ALA A 81 -25.33 41.66 -6.77
N THR A 82 -25.78 42.05 -5.58
CA THR A 82 -26.48 43.31 -5.34
C THR A 82 -25.41 44.33 -4.99
N GLY A 83 -24.67 44.76 -6.02
CA GLY A 83 -23.67 45.81 -5.89
C GLY A 83 -22.35 45.53 -6.61
N GLY A 84 -22.40 45.42 -7.94
CA GLY A 84 -21.26 45.68 -8.80
C GLY A 84 -20.15 44.61 -8.87
N GLY A 85 -20.13 43.87 -9.98
CA GLY A 85 -18.89 43.30 -10.53
C GLY A 85 -18.74 41.79 -10.39
N PHE A 86 -18.79 41.13 -11.55
CA PHE A 86 -18.31 39.80 -11.89
C PHE A 86 -19.20 38.58 -11.53
N GLY A 87 -19.81 38.02 -12.59
CA GLY A 87 -20.05 36.58 -12.69
C GLY A 87 -21.51 36.14 -12.73
N ALA A 88 -22.24 36.49 -13.80
CA ALA A 88 -23.45 35.76 -14.16
C ALA A 88 -23.09 34.57 -15.07
N PRO A 89 -23.53 33.33 -14.78
CA PRO A 89 -23.57 32.27 -15.78
C PRO A 89 -24.89 32.35 -16.58
N ASN A 90 -24.79 32.20 -17.90
CA ASN A 90 -25.93 31.82 -18.76
C ASN A 90 -26.34 30.37 -18.47
#